data_AF-A0A850ADZ3-F1
#
_entry.id   AF-A0A850ADZ3-F1
#
_cell.length_a   1.000
_cell.length_b   1.000
_cell.length_c   1.000
_cell.angle_alpha   90.00
_cell.angle_beta   90.00
_cell.angle_gamma   90.00
#
_symmetry.space_group_name_H-M   'P 1'
#
loop_
_entity.id
_entity.type
_entity.pdbx_description
1 polymer ?
#
loop_
_entity_poly.entity_id
_entity_poly.type
_entity_poly.pdbx_seq_one_letter_code
_entity_poly.pdbx_strand_id
1 'polypeptide(L)'
;MEFPDRTNHKVVSQNDPIFYEVCELLELDSDQVDYLIYEDFDEVDYTMYEEVEENDSAEAWMPEHRVVEIYYLDGTREEIEIELDSELDETLKRLLGDI
;
A
#
# COMPACT_ATOMS: atom_id res chain seq x y z
N MET A 1 -17.85 14.03 -9.29
CA MET A 1 -17.15 13.80 -8.03
C MET A 1 -15.78 13.34 -8.45
N GLU A 2 -14.87 14.29 -8.62
CA GLU A 2 -13.49 14.02 -9.00
C GLU A 2 -12.78 13.62 -7.72
N PHE A 3 -12.33 12.36 -7.66
CA PHE A 3 -11.38 11.96 -6.64
C PHE A 3 -10.12 12.78 -6.91
N PRO A 4 -9.58 13.53 -5.95
CA PRO A 4 -8.23 14.05 -6.11
C PRO A 4 -7.36 12.83 -6.39
N ASP A 5 -6.56 12.92 -7.46
CA ASP A 5 -5.59 11.94 -7.94
C ASP A 5 -4.62 11.63 -6.78
N ARG A 6 -5.11 10.78 -5.88
CA ARG A 6 -4.47 10.40 -4.64
C ARG A 6 -3.64 9.19 -5.00
N THR A 7 -2.33 9.38 -4.78
CA THR A 7 -1.44 8.34 -4.31
C THR A 7 -0.89 7.44 -5.43
N ASN A 8 0.44 7.40 -5.55
CA ASN A 8 1.11 6.37 -6.33
C ASN A 8 0.70 5.01 -5.75
N HIS A 9 -0.19 4.31 -6.44
CA HIS A 9 -0.59 2.95 -6.09
C HIS A 9 -0.01 2.01 -7.12
N LYS A 10 0.72 1.00 -6.66
CA LYS A 10 1.16 -0.09 -7.51
C LYS A 10 0.14 -1.21 -7.44
N VAL A 11 -0.42 -1.57 -8.59
CA VAL A 11 -1.33 -2.70 -8.72
C VAL A 11 -0.53 -3.91 -9.16
N VAL A 12 -0.64 -5.00 -8.41
CA VAL A 12 -0.01 -6.28 -8.72
C VAL A 12 -1.10 -7.29 -9.00
N SER A 13 -1.16 -7.78 -10.23
CA SER A 13 -2.17 -8.74 -10.69
C SER A 13 -1.54 -10.08 -11.01
N GLN A 14 -2.34 -11.12 -11.21
CA GLN A 14 -1.85 -12.44 -11.65
C GLN A 14 -0.99 -12.42 -12.94
N ASN A 15 -1.04 -11.34 -13.73
CA ASN A 15 -0.22 -11.18 -14.93
C ASN A 15 1.20 -10.68 -14.64
N ASP A 16 1.43 -10.16 -13.43
CA ASP A 16 2.71 -9.63 -13.01
C ASP A 16 3.62 -10.75 -12.51
N PRO A 17 4.90 -10.81 -12.95
CA PRO A 17 5.80 -11.89 -12.58
C PRO A 17 6.05 -11.96 -11.07
N ILE A 18 5.97 -10.81 -10.39
CA ILE A 18 6.17 -10.67 -8.95
C ILE A 18 4.93 -11.02 -8.11
N PHE A 19 3.77 -11.28 -8.73
CA PHE A 19 2.51 -11.53 -8.01
C PHE A 19 2.61 -12.70 -7.04
N TYR A 20 3.15 -13.83 -7.51
CA TYR A 20 3.31 -15.02 -6.69
C TYR A 20 4.29 -14.78 -5.53
N GLU A 21 5.34 -13.99 -5.75
CA GLU A 21 6.32 -13.64 -4.71
C GLU A 21 5.68 -12.73 -3.64
N VAL A 22 4.87 -11.76 -4.06
CA VAL A 22 4.12 -10.89 -3.14
C VAL A 22 3.07 -11.67 -2.35
N CYS A 23 2.32 -12.57 -2.98
CA CYS A 23 1.38 -13.44 -2.28
C CYS A 23 2.09 -14.35 -1.27
N GLU A 24 3.22 -14.96 -1.64
CA GLU A 24 4.00 -15.79 -0.71
C GLU A 24 4.49 -14.97 0.49
N LEU A 25 4.98 -13.76 0.25
CA LEU A 25 5.48 -12.86 1.29
C LEU A 25 4.39 -12.40 2.26
N LEU A 26 3.17 -12.18 1.76
CA LEU A 26 2.00 -11.80 2.56
C LEU A 26 1.24 -13.00 3.13
N GLU A 27 1.76 -14.22 2.96
CA GLU A 27 1.11 -15.47 3.37
C GLU A 27 -0.31 -15.65 2.77
N LEU A 28 -0.51 -15.14 1.56
CA LEU A 28 -1.79 -15.16 0.83
C LEU A 28 -1.89 -16.36 -0.11
N ASP A 29 -3.11 -16.85 -0.29
CA ASP A 29 -3.40 -17.89 -1.28
C ASP A 29 -3.56 -17.29 -2.68
N SER A 30 -2.51 -17.39 -3.49
CA SER A 30 -2.46 -16.81 -4.85
C SER A 30 -3.54 -17.34 -5.82
N ASP A 31 -4.15 -18.50 -5.56
CA ASP A 31 -5.25 -19.04 -6.39
C ASP A 31 -6.59 -18.35 -6.08
N GLN A 32 -6.70 -17.71 -4.91
CA GLN A 32 -7.89 -16.98 -4.48
C GLN A 32 -7.77 -15.46 -4.70
N VAL A 33 -6.57 -14.94 -4.89
CA VAL A 33 -6.32 -13.49 -5.08
C VAL A 33 -6.40 -13.11 -6.56
N ASP A 34 -7.15 -12.04 -6.86
CA ASP A 34 -7.27 -11.47 -8.22
C ASP A 34 -6.17 -10.42 -8.47
N TYR A 35 -6.06 -9.43 -7.58
CA TYR A 35 -5.02 -8.41 -7.59
C TYR A 35 -4.83 -7.80 -6.20
N LEU A 36 -3.68 -7.16 -6.01
CA LEU A 36 -3.32 -6.40 -4.83
C LEU A 36 -3.06 -4.94 -5.22
N ILE A 37 -3.42 -4.02 -4.34
CA ILE A 37 -3.07 -2.61 -4.45
C ILE A 37 -2.13 -2.28 -3.31
N TYR A 38 -0.94 -1.83 -3.66
CA TYR A 38 0.09 -1.42 -2.72
C TYR A 38 0.23 0.09 -2.76
N GLU A 39 0.09 0.73 -1.60
CA GLU A 39 0.41 2.15 -1.47
C GLU A 39 1.92 2.37 -1.57
N ASP A 40 2.34 3.11 -2.60
CA ASP A 40 3.73 3.50 -2.80
C ASP A 40 3.96 4.89 -2.20
N PHE A 41 4.74 4.92 -1.11
CA PHE A 41 4.98 6.13 -0.33
C PHE A 41 6.13 7.00 -0.87
N ASP A 42 6.75 6.65 -2.00
CA ASP A 42 7.95 7.35 -2.49
C ASP A 42 7.67 8.83 -2.85
N GLU A 43 6.39 9.19 -3.07
CA GLU A 43 5.98 10.57 -3.42
C GLU A 43 4.81 11.12 -2.58
N VAL A 44 4.56 10.63 -1.36
CA VAL A 44 3.52 11.26 -0.53
C VAL A 44 4.07 12.55 0.07
N ASP A 45 3.86 13.66 -0.65
CA ASP A 45 4.15 15.02 -0.18
C ASP A 45 3.11 15.42 0.89
N TYR A 46 3.39 15.10 2.16
CA TYR A 46 2.50 15.37 3.29
C TYR A 46 2.38 16.85 3.67
N THR A 47 2.97 17.77 2.90
CA THR A 47 2.81 19.21 3.13
C THR A 47 1.42 19.74 2.75
N MET A 48 0.58 18.94 2.06
CA MET A 48 -0.76 19.35 1.59
C MET A 48 -1.94 18.99 2.51
N TYR A 49 -1.69 18.75 3.80
CA TYR A 49 -2.74 18.76 4.84
C TYR A 49 -2.63 19.98 5.78
N GLU A 50 -1.91 21.04 5.39
CA GLU A 50 -2.13 22.37 5.96
C GLU A 50 -3.43 22.93 5.37
N GLU A 51 -4.55 22.79 6.10
CA GLU A 51 -5.57 23.84 6.26
C GLU A 51 -6.76 23.34 7.11
N VAL A 52 -6.54 23.08 8.40
CA VAL A 52 -7.53 23.49 9.43
C VAL A 52 -6.90 23.59 10.84
N GLU A 53 -6.68 24.86 11.22
CA GLU A 53 -6.74 25.45 12.56
C GLU A 53 -5.81 24.95 13.68
N GLU A 54 -4.64 25.60 13.74
CA GLU A 54 -4.13 26.35 14.91
C GLU A 54 -4.60 25.90 16.31
N ASN A 55 -4.14 24.74 16.81
CA ASN A 55 -3.79 24.58 18.22
C ASN A 55 -3.10 23.24 18.51
N ASP A 56 -2.07 23.33 19.34
CA ASP A 56 -1.46 22.23 20.09
C ASP A 56 -0.71 21.16 19.28
N SER A 57 0.62 21.25 19.33
CA SER A 57 1.55 20.13 19.11
C SER A 57 1.24 19.28 17.88
N ALA A 58 1.60 19.79 16.69
CA ALA A 58 1.67 18.99 15.46
C ALA A 58 2.78 17.94 15.60
N GLU A 59 2.49 16.89 16.36
CA GLU A 59 3.12 15.59 16.19
C GLU A 59 2.82 15.22 14.75
N ALA A 60 3.84 15.30 13.89
CA ALA A 60 3.71 14.87 12.51
C ALA A 60 3.11 13.46 12.56
N TRP A 61 1.87 13.32 12.09
CA TRP A 61 1.23 12.02 11.94
C TRP A 61 1.99 11.31 10.82
N MET A 62 3.15 10.76 11.15
CA MET A 62 3.89 9.87 10.28
C MET A 62 3.08 8.58 10.28
N PRO A 63 2.56 8.11 9.12
CA PRO A 63 1.90 6.83 9.09
C PRO A 63 2.90 5.79 9.60
N GLU A 64 2.57 5.11 10.69
CA GLU A 64 3.42 4.03 11.22
C GLU A 64 3.28 2.76 10.36
N HIS A 65 2.25 2.70 9.51
CA HIS A 65 1.90 1.55 8.70
C HIS A 65 1.55 1.94 7.27
N ARG A 66 1.91 1.08 6.32
CA ARG A 66 1.52 1.05 4.92
C ARG A 66 0.37 0.07 4.73
N VAL A 67 -0.66 0.45 3.98
CA VAL A 67 -1.79 -0.43 3.70
C VAL A 67 -1.60 -1.14 2.36
N VAL A 68 -1.91 -2.43 2.35
CA VAL A 68 -2.02 -3.25 1.14
C VAL A 68 -3.46 -3.75 1.06
N GLU A 69 -4.16 -3.38 -0.01
CA GLU A 69 -5.50 -3.88 -0.28
C GLU A 69 -5.43 -5.15 -1.13
N ILE A 70 -6.07 -6.22 -0.69
CA ILE A 70 -6.16 -7.50 -1.40
C ILE A 70 -7.58 -7.67 -1.92
N TYR A 71 -7.70 -7.91 -3.22
CA TYR A 71 -8.95 -8.20 -3.88
C TYR A 71 -8.97 -9.67 -4.27
N TYR A 72 -9.89 -10.43 -3.68
CA TYR A 72 -10.07 -11.85 -3.94
C TYR A 72 -11.03 -12.10 -5.11
N LEU A 73 -10.89 -13.25 -5.77
CA LEU A 73 -11.73 -13.69 -6.89
C LEU A 73 -13.22 -13.83 -6.53
N ASP A 74 -13.52 -14.15 -5.27
CA ASP A 74 -14.89 -14.23 -4.74
C ASP A 74 -15.55 -12.84 -4.56
N GLY A 75 -14.79 -11.76 -4.79
CA GLY A 75 -15.22 -10.37 -4.57
C GLY A 75 -15.07 -9.90 -3.13
N THR A 76 -14.43 -10.70 -2.27
CA THR A 76 -14.00 -10.29 -0.94
C THR A 76 -12.82 -9.33 -1.06
N ARG A 77 -12.77 -8.32 -0.17
CA ARG A 77 -11.63 -7.42 -0.03
C ARG A 77 -11.05 -7.55 1.38
N GLU A 78 -9.74 -7.46 1.49
CA GLU A 78 -9.01 -7.43 2.76
C GLU A 78 -7.95 -6.35 2.73
N GLU A 79 -7.60 -5.83 3.89
CA GLU A 79 -6.60 -4.78 4.07
C GLU A 79 -5.55 -5.30 5.05
N ILE A 80 -4.28 -5.28 4.64
CA ILE A 80 -3.13 -5.64 5.47
C ILE A 80 -2.36 -4.37 5.79
N GLU A 81 -2.22 -4.08 7.08
CA GLU A 81 -1.40 -2.99 7.58
C GLU A 81 0.02 -3.50 7.87
N ILE A 82 1.01 -2.87 7.24
CA ILE A 82 2.41 -3.25 7.30
C ILE A 82 3.19 -2.13 7.95
N GLU A 83 3.83 -2.39 9.10
CA GLU A 83 4.66 -1.39 9.78
C GLU A 83 5.77 -0.86 8.84
N LEU A 84 5.92 0.46 8.75
CA LEU A 84 6.96 1.08 7.93
C LEU A 84 8.36 0.73 8.47
N ASP A 85 9.34 0.60 7.57
CA ASP A 85 10.71 0.22 7.89
C ASP A 85 10.85 -1.20 8.50
N SER A 86 9.77 -1.99 8.54
CA SER A 86 9.84 -3.41 8.83
C SER A 86 10.51 -4.19 7.71
N GLU A 87 11.02 -5.38 8.03
CA GLU A 87 11.59 -6.31 7.05
C GLU A 87 10.60 -6.61 5.91
N LEU A 88 9.29 -6.67 6.23
CA LEU A 88 8.22 -6.84 5.26
C LEU A 88 8.07 -5.64 4.31
N ASP A 89 8.04 -4.42 4.85
CA ASP A 89 7.95 -3.17 4.07
C ASP A 89 9.15 -3.00 3.13
N GLU A 90 10.37 -3.21 3.63
CA GLU A 90 11.59 -3.09 2.83
C GLU A 90 11.66 -4.16 1.73
N THR A 91 11.21 -5.39 2.02
CA THR A 91 11.15 -6.46 1.03
C THR A 91 10.10 -6.18 -0.05
N LEU A 92 8.92 -5.69 0.34
CA LEU A 92 7.87 -5.29 -0.60
C LEU A 92 8.31 -4.12 -1.47
N LYS A 93 8.90 -3.06 -0.89
CA LYS A 93 9.48 -1.95 -1.65
C LYS A 93 10.49 -2.44 -2.67
N ARG A 94 11.33 -3.41 -2.32
CA ARG A 94 12.35 -3.95 -3.24
C ARG A 94 11.72 -4.76 -4.38
N LEU A 95 10.71 -5.58 -4.09
CA LEU A 95 10.00 -6.37 -5.10
C LEU A 95 9.20 -5.47 -6.03
N LEU A 96 8.56 -4.44 -5.47
CA LEU A 96 7.66 -3.54 -6.19
C LEU A 96 8.40 -2.38 -6.87
N GLY A 97 9.55 -1.97 -6.36
CA GLY A 97 10.38 -0.87 -6.88
C GLY A 97 11.15 -1.20 -8.16
N ASP A 98 11.28 -2.47 -8.52
CA ASP A 98 11.95 -2.92 -9.76
C ASP A 98 10.99 -2.97 -10.99
N ILE A 99 9.71 -2.60 -10.80
CA ILE A 99 8.66 -2.56 -11.83
C ILE A 99 8.50 -1.17 -12.43
#